data_AF-A0A9D5GQ50-F1
#
_entry.id   AF-A0A9D5GQ50-F1
#
_cell.length_a   1.000
_cell.length_b   1.000
_cell.length_c   1.000
_cell.angle_alpha   90.00
_cell.angle_beta   90.00
_cell.angle_gamma   90.00
#
_symmetry.space_group_name_H-M   'P 1'
#
loop_
_entity.id
_entity.type
_entity.pdbx_description
1 polymer ?
#
loop_
_entity_poly.entity_id
_entity_poly.type
_entity_poly.pdbx_seq_one_letter_code
_entity_poly.pdbx_strand_id
1 'polypeptide(L)'
;MTLTQIQELNESFQKRSVQLSEFIPSSGMVQVTSVLLRSSRQIHKAFVRLLNVSSEEQFNKTIDIMEEEMDEVVYTLDQLEIANKKQQISLVEDFLKEGYRLMSVYSKCCDYIIERKVAGEE
;
A
#
# COMPACT_ATOMS: atom_id res chain seq x y z
N MET A 1 0.09 3.23 16.15
CA MET A 1 0.53 4.21 15.13
C MET A 1 -0.64 5.14 14.87
N THR A 2 -0.44 6.45 14.73
CA THR A 2 -1.53 7.41 14.47
C THR A 2 -1.88 7.45 12.97
N LEU A 3 -3.05 8.01 12.62
CA LEU A 3 -3.45 8.21 11.22
C LEU A 3 -2.41 9.05 10.45
N THR A 4 -1.90 10.12 11.08
CA THR A 4 -0.86 10.98 10.50
C THR A 4 0.42 10.20 10.20
N GLN A 5 0.85 9.32 11.12
CA GLN A 5 2.04 8.47 10.90
C GLN A 5 1.84 7.48 9.74
N ILE A 6 0.62 6.95 9.55
CA ILE A 6 0.28 6.08 8.41
C ILE A 6 0.35 6.88 7.10
N GLN A 7 -0.21 8.09 7.11
CA GLN A 7 -0.16 8.99 5.95
C GLN A 7 1.29 9.33 5.58
N GLU A 8 2.12 9.73 6.55
CA GLU A 8 3.53 10.05 6.33
C GLU A 8 4.31 8.86 5.76
N LEU A 9 4.05 7.65 6.27
CA LEU A 9 4.67 6.43 5.75
C LEU A 9 4.28 6.19 4.28
N ASN A 10 3.00 6.39 3.94
CA ASN A 10 2.51 6.27 2.57
C ASN A 10 3.10 7.35 1.64
N GLU A 11 3.18 8.59 2.10
CA GLU A 11 3.80 9.68 1.33
C GLU A 11 5.30 9.43 1.10
N SER A 12 6.00 8.89 2.10
CA SER A 12 7.39 8.47 1.97
C SER A 12 7.54 7.38 0.91
N PHE A 13 6.68 6.35 0.96
CA PHE A 13 6.66 5.29 -0.04
C PHE A 13 6.43 5.84 -1.45
N GLN A 14 5.43 6.72 -1.62
CA GLN A 14 5.13 7.36 -2.91
C GLN A 14 6.31 8.18 -3.45
N LYS A 15 6.97 8.97 -2.60
CA LYS A 15 8.16 9.75 -2.99
C LYS A 15 9.29 8.85 -3.46
N ARG A 16 9.51 7.72 -2.77
CA ARG A 16 10.53 6.76 -3.14
C ARG A 16 10.21 5.97 -4.40
N SER A 17 8.93 5.69 -4.67
CA SER A 17 8.51 5.14 -5.96
C SER A 17 8.91 6.07 -7.10
N VAL A 18 8.72 7.38 -6.96
CA VAL A 18 9.15 8.37 -7.96
C VAL A 18 10.67 8.35 -8.13
N GLN A 19 11.42 8.41 -7.02
CA GLN A 19 12.88 8.32 -7.05
C GLN A 19 13.38 7.06 -7.75
N LEU A 20 12.73 5.91 -7.52
CA LEU A 20 13.10 4.65 -8.16
C LEU A 20 13.07 4.76 -9.70
N SER A 21 12.04 5.42 -10.25
CA SER A 21 11.92 5.63 -11.70
C SER A 21 12.90 6.67 -12.26
N GLU A 22 13.31 7.66 -11.45
CA GLU A 22 14.32 8.64 -11.82
C GLU A 22 15.72 8.01 -11.87
N PHE A 23 16.05 7.12 -10.92
CA PHE A 23 17.35 6.45 -10.84
C PHE A 23 17.47 5.23 -11.76
N ILE A 24 16.36 4.55 -12.07
CA ILE A 24 16.32 3.39 -12.96
C ILE A 24 15.39 3.71 -14.14
N PRO A 25 15.82 4.57 -15.07
CA PRO A 25 14.98 5.03 -16.17
C PRO A 25 14.77 3.92 -17.19
N SER A 26 13.68 3.18 -17.03
CA SER A 26 13.19 2.20 -18.00
C SER A 26 11.68 2.29 -18.11
N SER A 27 11.13 1.97 -19.28
CA SER A 27 9.68 1.97 -19.50
C SER A 27 8.95 1.07 -18.50
N GLY A 28 9.56 -0.07 -18.15
CA GLY A 28 9.04 -0.98 -17.12
C GLY A 28 9.02 -0.34 -15.73
N MET A 29 10.07 0.38 -15.32
CA MET A 29 10.08 1.06 -14.02
C MET A 29 9.11 2.22 -13.94
N VAL A 30 8.91 2.98 -15.01
CA VAL A 30 7.89 4.03 -15.04
C VAL A 30 6.49 3.43 -14.86
N GLN A 31 6.20 2.28 -15.48
CA GLN A 31 4.92 1.59 -15.30
C GLN A 31 4.74 1.07 -13.87
N VAL A 32 5.74 0.36 -13.34
CA VAL A 32 5.73 -0.19 -11.97
C VAL A 32 5.51 0.91 -10.95
N THR A 33 6.29 1.99 -11.02
CA THR A 33 6.21 3.09 -10.06
C THR A 33 4.90 3.87 -10.17
N SER A 34 4.33 4.00 -11.37
CA SER A 34 3.00 4.58 -11.58
C SER A 34 1.90 3.75 -10.94
N VAL A 35 1.95 2.42 -11.05
CA VAL A 35 1.00 1.51 -10.38
C VAL A 35 1.13 1.65 -8.87
N LEU A 36 2.34 1.52 -8.32
CA LEU A 36 2.59 1.66 -6.89
C LEU A 36 2.11 3.01 -6.33
N LEU A 37 2.33 4.11 -7.06
CA LEU A 37 1.86 5.44 -6.67
C LEU A 37 0.33 5.54 -6.67
N ARG A 38 -0.33 5.02 -7.71
CA ARG A 38 -1.78 5.05 -7.82
C ARG A 38 -2.42 4.22 -6.72
N SER A 39 -2.03 2.95 -6.59
CA SER A 39 -2.67 2.00 -5.68
C SER A 39 -2.42 2.38 -4.22
N SER A 40 -1.20 2.78 -3.85
CA SER A 40 -0.92 3.27 -2.49
C SER A 40 -1.72 4.51 -2.07
N ARG A 41 -2.05 5.40 -3.03
CA ARG A 41 -2.98 6.52 -2.77
C ARG A 41 -4.41 6.05 -2.57
N GLN A 42 -4.86 5.07 -3.36
CA GLN A 42 -6.22 4.53 -3.22
C GLN A 42 -6.40 3.78 -1.91
N ILE A 43 -5.41 2.97 -1.50
CA ILE A 43 -5.39 2.30 -0.20
C ILE A 43 -5.60 3.32 0.92
N HIS A 44 -4.85 4.44 0.91
CA HIS A 44 -5.00 5.45 1.96
C HIS A 44 -6.36 6.15 1.95
N LYS A 45 -6.91 6.44 0.77
CA LYS A 45 -8.25 7.01 0.65
C LYS A 45 -9.32 6.06 1.16
N ALA A 46 -9.23 4.78 0.80
CA ALA A 46 -10.12 3.74 1.28
C ALA A 46 -10.01 3.56 2.79
N PHE A 47 -8.78 3.56 3.32
CA PHE A 47 -8.52 3.50 4.75
C PHE A 47 -9.17 4.65 5.54
N VAL A 48 -9.00 5.90 5.10
CA VAL A 48 -9.65 7.06 5.74
C VAL A 48 -11.17 6.97 5.64
N ARG A 49 -11.70 6.44 4.53
CA ARG A 49 -13.13 6.23 4.35
C ARG A 49 -13.67 5.15 5.30
N LEU A 50 -12.94 4.05 5.51
CA LEU A 50 -13.31 2.98 6.44
C LEU A 50 -13.48 3.50 7.87
N LEU A 51 -12.59 4.40 8.31
CA LEU A 51 -12.66 4.99 9.65
C LEU A 51 -13.94 5.80 9.91
N ASN A 52 -14.62 6.26 8.85
CA ASN A 52 -15.78 7.16 8.96
C ASN A 52 -17.08 6.55 8.42
N VAL A 53 -17.04 5.32 7.92
CA VAL A 53 -18.19 4.68 7.29
C VAL A 53 -19.19 4.20 8.35
N SER A 54 -20.45 4.61 8.18
CA SER A 54 -21.54 4.26 9.11
C SER A 54 -22.36 3.06 8.62
N SER A 55 -22.45 2.86 7.30
CA SER A 55 -23.22 1.77 6.69
C SER A 55 -22.38 0.52 6.51
N GLU A 56 -22.92 -0.64 6.89
CA GLU A 56 -22.29 -1.95 6.67
C GLU A 56 -22.03 -2.25 5.19
N GLU A 57 -22.96 -1.91 4.30
CA GLU A 57 -22.78 -2.07 2.86
C GLU A 57 -21.59 -1.25 2.35
N GLN A 58 -21.49 0.01 2.80
CA GLN A 58 -20.37 0.87 2.43
C GLN A 58 -19.05 0.40 3.06
N PHE A 59 -19.11 -0.26 4.22
CA PHE A 59 -17.95 -0.80 4.91
C PHE A 59 -17.36 -1.93 4.08
N ASN A 60 -18.16 -2.95 3.78
CA ASN A 60 -17.73 -4.11 3.00
C ASN A 60 -17.18 -3.67 1.63
N LYS A 61 -17.90 -2.80 0.92
CA LYS A 61 -17.42 -2.26 -0.36
C LYS A 61 -16.10 -1.50 -0.25
N THR A 62 -15.87 -0.78 0.83
CA THR A 62 -14.61 -0.04 1.00
C THR A 62 -13.46 -0.96 1.41
N ILE A 63 -13.74 -2.04 2.17
CA ILE A 63 -12.78 -3.11 2.44
C ILE A 63 -12.37 -3.79 1.14
N ASP A 64 -13.33 -4.22 0.32
CA ASP A 64 -13.05 -4.91 -0.96
C ASP A 64 -12.11 -4.06 -1.85
N ILE A 65 -12.41 -2.77 -2.00
CA ILE A 65 -11.56 -1.84 -2.77
C ILE A 65 -10.16 -1.73 -2.16
N MET A 66 -10.06 -1.68 -0.83
CA MET A 66 -8.78 -1.56 -0.17
C MET A 66 -7.93 -2.83 -0.34
N GLU A 67 -8.56 -4.01 -0.24
CA GLU A 67 -7.92 -5.31 -0.45
C GLU A 67 -7.43 -5.45 -1.90
N GLU A 68 -8.25 -5.13 -2.90
CA GLU A 68 -7.86 -5.16 -4.31
C GLU A 68 -6.62 -4.29 -4.59
N GLU A 69 -6.58 -3.08 -4.04
CA GLU A 69 -5.45 -2.17 -4.24
C GLU A 69 -4.21 -2.62 -3.44
N MET A 70 -4.39 -3.24 -2.27
CA MET A 70 -3.29 -3.85 -1.51
C MET A 70 -2.68 -5.03 -2.27
N ASP A 71 -3.50 -5.91 -2.84
CA ASP A 71 -3.05 -7.04 -3.65
C ASP A 71 -2.29 -6.57 -4.88
N GLU A 72 -2.74 -5.50 -5.54
CA GLU A 72 -2.03 -4.92 -6.67
C GLU A 72 -0.65 -4.38 -6.27
N VAL A 73 -0.54 -3.73 -5.10
CA VAL A 73 0.75 -3.27 -4.57
C VAL A 73 1.66 -4.45 -4.27
N VAL A 74 1.18 -5.47 -3.53
CA VAL A 74 1.97 -6.65 -3.18
C VAL A 74 2.44 -7.37 -4.43
N TYR A 75 1.54 -7.63 -5.38
CA TYR A 75 1.88 -8.25 -6.66
C TYR A 75 2.98 -7.47 -7.39
N THR A 76 2.85 -6.15 -7.45
CA THR A 76 3.83 -5.29 -8.12
C THR A 76 5.20 -5.30 -7.42
N LEU A 77 5.21 -5.34 -6.08
CA LEU A 77 6.45 -5.50 -5.30
C LEU A 77 7.09 -6.87 -5.55
N ASP A 78 6.30 -7.95 -5.61
CA ASP A 78 6.81 -9.30 -5.89
C ASP A 78 7.45 -9.39 -7.28
N GLN A 79 6.82 -8.79 -8.30
CA GLN A 79 7.39 -8.72 -9.64
C GLN A 79 8.73 -7.94 -9.64
N LEU A 80 8.78 -6.84 -8.89
CA LEU A 80 9.99 -6.03 -8.74
C LEU A 80 11.09 -6.80 -7.99
N GLU A 81 10.76 -7.57 -6.96
CA GLU A 81 11.70 -8.44 -6.25
C GLU A 81 12.27 -9.51 -7.19
N ILE A 82 11.41 -10.19 -7.96
CA ILE A 82 11.83 -11.21 -8.94
C ILE A 82 12.77 -10.60 -9.98
N ALA A 83 12.47 -9.42 -10.49
CA ALA A 83 13.33 -8.71 -11.42
C ALA A 83 14.68 -8.33 -10.78
N ASN A 84 14.66 -7.91 -9.51
CA ASN A 84 15.86 -7.50 -8.79
C ASN A 84 16.73 -8.67 -8.32
N LYS A 85 16.20 -9.89 -8.18
CA LYS A 85 16.99 -11.08 -7.75
C LYS A 85 18.24 -11.30 -8.60
N LYS A 86 18.18 -10.97 -9.89
CA LYS A 86 19.32 -11.11 -10.82
C LYS A 86 20.29 -9.92 -10.79
N GLN A 87 19.80 -8.73 -10.46
CA GLN A 87 20.56 -7.47 -10.55
C GLN A 87 21.13 -7.02 -9.20
N GLN A 88 20.50 -7.42 -8.08
CA GLN A 88 20.92 -7.12 -6.72
C GLN A 88 21.10 -5.62 -6.47
N ILE A 89 20.16 -4.81 -6.99
CA ILE A 89 20.19 -3.35 -6.80
C ILE A 89 19.71 -3.05 -5.38
N SER A 90 20.63 -2.60 -4.52
CA SER A 90 20.34 -2.27 -3.11
C SER A 90 19.22 -1.25 -2.93
N LEU A 91 19.14 -0.24 -3.81
CA LEU A 91 18.05 0.75 -3.76
C LEU A 91 16.67 0.08 -3.91
N VAL A 92 16.56 -0.93 -4.77
CA VAL A 92 15.32 -1.67 -4.98
C VAL A 92 15.02 -2.55 -3.78
N GLU A 93 16.01 -3.20 -3.18
CA GLU A 93 15.82 -4.01 -1.96
C GLU A 93 15.29 -3.19 -0.79
N ASP A 94 15.86 -2.00 -0.55
CA ASP A 94 15.42 -1.14 0.53
C ASP A 94 14.01 -0.58 0.27
N PHE A 95 13.71 -0.27 -0.99
CA PHE A 95 12.36 0.11 -1.41
C PHE A 95 11.34 -1.02 -1.18
N LEU A 96 11.68 -2.26 -1.54
CA LEU A 96 10.83 -3.43 -1.33
C LEU A 96 10.49 -3.64 0.15
N LYS A 97 11.49 -3.55 1.03
CA LYS A 97 11.28 -3.64 2.50
C LYS A 97 10.29 -2.60 3.00
N GLU A 98 10.38 -1.37 2.50
CA GLU A 98 9.44 -0.29 2.85
C GLU A 98 8.04 -0.55 2.32
N GLY A 99 7.92 -1.04 1.08
CA GLY A 99 6.64 -1.43 0.49
C GLY A 99 5.93 -2.51 1.30
N TYR A 100 6.61 -3.61 1.62
CA TYR A 100 6.04 -4.69 2.44
C TYR A 100 5.71 -4.21 3.85
N ARG A 101 6.52 -3.33 4.44
CA ARG A 101 6.22 -2.73 5.74
C ARG A 101 4.94 -1.89 5.70
N LEU A 102 4.75 -1.08 4.66
CA LEU A 102 3.53 -0.28 4.47
C LEU A 102 2.30 -1.19 4.35
N MET A 103 2.39 -2.26 3.54
CA MET A 103 1.29 -3.22 3.38
C MET A 103 0.96 -3.95 4.68
N SER A 104 1.99 -4.36 5.45
CA SER A 104 1.78 -4.97 6.77
C SER A 104 1.09 -4.03 7.77
N VAL A 105 1.37 -2.73 7.70
CA VAL A 105 0.67 -1.73 8.52
C VAL A 105 -0.81 -1.65 8.13
N TYR A 106 -1.11 -1.51 6.84
CA TYR A 106 -2.50 -1.42 6.38
C TYR A 106 -3.29 -2.68 6.69
N SER A 107 -2.72 -3.87 6.47
CA SER A 107 -3.34 -5.15 6.82
C SER A 107 -3.70 -5.21 8.30
N LYS A 108 -2.77 -4.89 9.21
CA LYS A 108 -3.06 -4.87 10.66
C LYS A 108 -4.13 -3.85 11.05
N CYS A 109 -4.16 -2.71 10.36
CA CYS A 109 -5.20 -1.72 10.59
C CYS A 109 -6.57 -2.21 10.10
N CYS A 110 -6.65 -2.91 8.97
CA CYS A 110 -7.87 -3.56 8.50
C CYS A 110 -8.36 -4.61 9.51
N ASP A 111 -7.48 -5.52 9.94
CA ASP A 111 -7.81 -6.55 10.93
C ASP A 111 -8.42 -5.92 12.18
N TYR A 112 -7.77 -4.89 12.73
CA TYR A 112 -8.25 -4.18 13.91
C TYR A 112 -9.62 -3.51 13.69
N ILE A 113 -9.84 -2.87 12.54
CA ILE A 113 -11.12 -2.23 12.22
C ILE A 113 -12.23 -3.28 12.09
N ILE A 114 -11.95 -4.40 11.41
CA ILE A 114 -12.89 -5.51 11.24
C ILE A 114 -13.22 -6.13 12.59
N GLU A 115 -12.20 -6.43 13.42
CA GLU A 115 -12.38 -6.98 14.76
C GLU A 115 -13.30 -6.10 15.61
N ARG A 116 -13.11 -4.77 15.61
CA ARG A 116 -14.00 -3.86 16.36
C ARG A 116 -15.42 -3.84 15.81
N LYS A 117 -15.59 -3.93 14.49
CA LYS A 117 -16.90 -3.98 13.83
C LYS A 117 -17.65 -5.29 14.12
N VAL A 118 -16.93 -6.42 14.15
CA VAL A 118 -17.48 -7.77 14.37
C VAL A 118 -17.72 -8.06 15.85
N ALA A 119 -16.84 -7.58 16.73
CA ALA A 119 -16.96 -7.76 18.18
C ALA A 119 -18.14 -6.98 18.79
N GLY A 120 -18.78 -6.08 18.03
CA GLY A 120 -19.95 -5.35 18.50
C GLY A 120 -19.68 -4.55 19.77
N GLU A 121 -18.52 -3.90 19.88
CA GLU A 121 -18.33 -2.90 20.93
C GLU A 121 -19.29 -1.74 20.65
N GLU A 122 -20.33 -1.72 21.49
CA GLU A 122 -21.45 -0.78 21.61
C GLU A 122 -21.09 0.71 21.42
#